data_AF-A0A399Z4L7-F1
#
_entry.id   AF-A0A399Z4L7-F1
#
_cell.length_a   1.000
_cell.length_b   1.000
_cell.length_c   1.000
_cell.angle_alpha   90.00
_cell.angle_beta   90.00
_cell.angle_gamma   90.00
#
_symmetry.space_group_name_H-M   'P 1'
#
loop_
_entity.id
_entity.type
_entity.pdbx_description
1 polymer ?
#
loop_
_entity_poly.entity_id
_entity_poly.type
_entity_poly.pdbx_seq_one_letter_code
_entity_poly.pdbx_strand_id
1 'polypeptide(L)' 'MSDREQLAMLAARHAEKSPDMLCRAVFDDLAAWQGDAPQFDDMALLVVGVG' A
#
# COMPACT_ATOMS: atom_id res chain seq x y z
N MET A 1 -4.27 -14.73 -9.58
CA MET A 1 -3.85 -13.97 -8.40
C MET A 1 -4.95 -12.97 -8.11
N SER A 2 -5.50 -12.98 -6.91
CA SER A 2 -6.58 -12.09 -6.48
C SER A 2 -6.03 -10.72 -6.07
N ASP A 3 -6.91 -9.72 -6.03
CA ASP A 3 -6.56 -8.35 -5.59
C ASP A 3 -5.99 -8.36 -4.16
N ARG A 4 -6.49 -9.25 -3.30
CA ARG A 4 -5.98 -9.45 -1.95
C ARG A 4 -4.55 -9.99 -1.93
N GLU A 5 -4.22 -10.92 -2.82
CA GLU A 5 -2.85 -11.46 -2.94
C GLU A 5 -1.89 -10.38 -3.47
N GLN A 6 -2.34 -9.55 -4.42
CA GLN A 6 -1.55 -8.40 -4.90
C GLN A 6 -1.26 -7.40 -3.78
N LEU A 7 -2.26 -7.03 -2.99
CA LEU A 7 -2.09 -6.11 -1.86
C LEU A 7 -1.13 -6.68 -0.81
N ALA A 8 -1.26 -7.98 -0.50
CA ALA A 8 -0.35 -8.65 0.44
C ALA A 8 1.10 -8.64 -0.06
N MET A 9 1.32 -8.88 -1.36
CA MET A 9 2.64 -8.77 -1.96
C MET A 9 3.20 -7.35 -1.92
N LEU A 10 2.35 -6.34 -2.11
CA LEU A 10 2.75 -4.93 -2.02
C LEU A 10 3.23 -4.57 -0.62
N ALA A 11 2.48 -4.95 0.41
CA ALA A 11 2.86 -4.75 1.81
C ALA A 11 4.17 -5.50 2.15
N ALA A 12 4.31 -6.74 1.68
CA ALA A 12 5.50 -7.55 1.93
C ALA A 12 6.79 -6.94 1.36
N ARG A 13 6.73 -6.22 0.22
CA ARG A 13 7.90 -5.53 -0.36
C ARG A 13 8.45 -4.43 0.54
N HIS A 14 7.62 -3.88 1.42
CA HIS A 14 7.95 -2.74 2.28
C HIS A 14 8.04 -3.12 3.76
N ALA A 15 8.04 -4.42 4.09
CA ALA A 15 7.90 -4.91 5.46
C ALA A 15 9.01 -4.49 6.43
N GLU A 16 10.21 -4.18 5.92
CA GLU A 16 11.35 -3.71 6.74
C GLU A 16 11.29 -2.20 7.06
N LYS A 17 10.32 -1.47 6.49
CA LYS A 17 10.15 -0.04 6.75
C LYS A 17 9.44 0.20 8.08
N SER A 18 9.68 1.37 8.68
CA SER A 18 8.85 1.85 9.78
C SER A 18 7.38 1.99 9.35
N PRO A 19 6.41 1.89 10.27
CA PRO A 19 4.98 1.94 9.92
C PRO A 19 4.58 3.14 9.05
N ASP A 20 5.10 4.33 9.34
CA ASP A 20 4.86 5.55 8.58
C ASP A 20 5.43 5.47 7.14
N MET A 21 6.63 4.92 7.00
CA MET A 21 7.28 4.72 5.71
C MET A 21 6.64 3.60 4.90
N LEU A 22 6.08 2.57 5.54
CA LEU A 22 5.31 1.53 4.89
C LEU A 22 4.01 2.11 4.32
N CYS A 23 3.27 2.89 5.12
CA CYS A 23 2.08 3.60 4.66
C CYS A 23 2.40 4.42 3.41
N ARG A 24 3.44 5.25 3.47
CA ARG A 24 3.81 6.12 2.36
C ARG A 24 4.15 5.31 1.11
N ALA A 25 4.94 4.26 1.25
CA ALA A 25 5.38 3.44 0.12
C ALA A 25 4.23 2.68 -0.57
N VAL A 26 3.25 2.18 0.19
CA VAL A 26 2.05 1.56 -0.36
C VAL A 26 1.22 2.56 -1.16
N PHE A 27 1.05 3.78 -0.65
CA PHE A 27 0.32 4.83 -1.37
C PHE A 27 1.06 5.29 -2.63
N ASP A 28 2.38 5.44 -2.57
CA ASP A 28 3.18 5.82 -3.75
C ASP A 28 3.08 4.73 -4.85
N ASP A 29 3.10 3.45 -4.48
CA ASP A 29 2.90 2.34 -5.43
C ASP A 29 1.48 2.33 -6.04
N LEU A 30 0.45 2.57 -5.22
CA LEU A 30 -0.93 2.64 -5.69
C LEU A 30 -1.15 3.86 -6.60
N ALA A 31 -0.55 5.00 -6.30
CA ALA A 31 -0.59 6.19 -7.15
C ALA A 31 0.11 5.94 -8.50
N ALA A 32 1.26 5.25 -8.48
CA ALA A 32 1.96 4.85 -9.70
C ALA A 32 1.14 3.86 -10.54
N TRP A 33 0.45 2.92 -9.89
CA TRP A 33 -0.44 1.97 -10.57
C TRP A 33 -1.70 2.64 -11.13
N GLN A 34 -2.30 3.57 -10.37
CA GLN A 34 -3.45 4.37 -10.79
C GLN A 34 -3.12 5.22 -12.03
N GLY A 35 -1.93 5.81 -12.08
CA GLY A 35 -1.55 6.75 -13.13
C GLY A 35 -2.56 7.90 -13.22
N ASP A 36 -3.08 8.13 -14.42
CA ASP A 36 -4.07 9.19 -14.67
C ASP A 36 -5.52 8.72 -14.51
N ALA A 37 -5.75 7.47 -14.08
CA ALA A 37 -7.10 6.96 -13.88
C ALA A 37 -7.82 7.70 -12.73
N PRO A 38 -9.13 7.96 -12.84
CA PRO A 38 -9.88 8.57 -11.74
C PRO A 38 -9.88 7.66 -10.52
N GLN A 39 -9.77 8.26 -9.33
CA GLN A 39 -9.88 7.52 -8.09
C GLN A 39 -11.32 7.00 -7.94
N PHE A 40 -11.45 5.72 -7.60
CA PHE A 40 -12.76 5.08 -7.47
C PHE A 40 -13.45 5.44 -6.15
N ASP A 41 -12.72 5.40 -5.04
CA ASP A 41 -13.20 5.67 -3.69
C ASP A 41 -12.05 6.18 -2.81
N ASP A 42 -12.37 6.73 -1.64
CA ASP A 42 -11.38 7.16 -0.66
C ASP A 42 -10.48 5.99 -0.21
N MET A 43 -9.19 6.26 -0.04
CA MET A 43 -8.21 5.26 0.41
C MET A 43 -7.69 5.62 1.79
N ALA A 44 -7.69 4.64 2.69
CA ALA A 44 -7.10 4.77 4.02
C ALA A 44 -6.33 3.49 4.39
N LEU A 45 -5.15 3.66 5.01
CA LEU A 45 -4.32 2.56 5.51
C LEU A 45 -3.88 2.84 6.95
N LEU A 46 -4.06 1.86 7.83
CA LEU A 46 -3.53 1.86 9.19
C LEU A 46 -2.47 0.76 9.30
N VAL A 47 -1.26 1.14 9.71
CA VAL A 47 -0.17 0.20 9.96
C VAL A 47 0.20 0.28 11.44
N VAL A 48 0.32 -0.87 12.08
CA VAL A 48 0.70 -1.00 13.48
C VAL A 48 1.94 -1.87 13.56
N GLY A 49 3.02 -1.34 14.14
CA GLY A 49 4.19 -2.12 14.50
C GLY A 49 3.92 -2.90 15.79
N VAL A 50 4.23 -4.19 15.80
CA VAL A 50 4.17 -5.02 17.00
C VAL A 50 5.61 -5.40 17.35
N GLY A 51 6.05 -5.00 18.54
CA GLY A 51 7.37 -5.33 19.11
C GLY A 51 7.28 -6.47 20.11
#